data_AF-A0A250YHR6-F1
#
_entry.id   AF-A0A250YHR6-F1
#
_cell.length_a   1.000
_cell.length_b   1.000
_cell.length_c   1.000
_cell.angle_alpha   90.00
_cell.angle_beta   90.00
_cell.angle_gamma   90.00
#
_symmetry.space_group_name_H-M   'P 1'
#
loop_
_entity.id
_entity.type
_entity.pdbx_description
1 polymer ?
#
loop_
_entity_poly.entity_id
_entity_poly.type
_entity_poly.pdbx_seq_one_letter_code
_entity_poly.pdbx_strand_id
1 'polypeptide(L)'
;MGGELVTGLGALRRRKRLLEQEKWLAGWALLLAGLGIGLMVVHAEMLWFGGCEWVFYLLLVKCLISLSTMLLLCLIVAFHAKEVQLFMTDNGLRDWRVALTRRQAAQILLELAVCGLHPAPVRSPRCAPGVRTAAQTWPGFLGEGEALLSLAMLLRLYLVPRAVLLRSGVLLNASYRSIGALNQVRFRHWFVAKLYMNTHPGRLLLGLTLGLWLTTAWVLSVAERQAVNATGHLSDTLWLIPITFLTIGYGDVVPGTIWGKIVCLCTGVMGVCCTALLVAVVARKLEFNKAEKHVHNFMMDIHYAKEMKESAARLLQEAWMYYKHTRRKDSRAARRHQRKLLAAIHAFRQVRLKHRKLREQVNSMVDISKMHMTLCDLQLGLSSSHRALEKRMDALAGKLDTLTELLSTALGPQQLPEPSSEAT
;
A
#
# COMPACT_ATOMS: atom_id res chain seq x y z
N MET A 1 -4.59 -13.29 46.23
CA MET A 1 -4.78 -13.37 44.76
C MET A 1 -3.91 -12.35 44.02
N GLY A 2 -2.57 -12.43 44.13
CA GLY A 2 -1.65 -11.41 43.56
C GLY A 2 -0.56 -11.92 42.61
N GLY A 3 -0.55 -13.23 42.29
CA GLY A 3 0.56 -13.86 41.55
C GLY A 3 0.41 -13.91 40.02
N GLU A 4 -0.82 -13.89 39.49
CA GLU A 4 -1.04 -14.14 38.06
C GLU A 4 -0.75 -12.92 37.17
N LEU A 5 -1.01 -11.69 37.63
CA LEU A 5 -0.82 -10.48 36.82
C LEU A 5 0.64 -10.25 36.41
N VAL A 6 1.59 -10.66 37.26
CA VAL A 6 3.04 -10.51 37.04
C VAL A 6 3.55 -11.45 35.94
N THR A 7 2.93 -12.63 35.79
CA THR A 7 3.34 -13.61 34.77
C THR A 7 3.01 -13.14 33.35
N GLY A 8 1.86 -12.50 33.15
CA GLY A 8 1.43 -11.97 31.84
C GLY A 8 2.30 -10.80 31.34
N LEU A 9 2.68 -9.89 32.24
CA LEU A 9 3.60 -8.78 31.92
C LEU A 9 5.00 -9.28 31.55
N GLY A 10 5.47 -10.33 32.22
CA GLY A 10 6.74 -11.00 31.90
C GLY A 10 6.77 -11.57 30.48
N ALA A 11 5.69 -12.26 30.08
CA ALA A 11 5.56 -12.82 28.73
C ALA A 11 5.55 -11.72 27.66
N LEU A 12 4.82 -10.62 27.88
CA LEU A 12 4.79 -9.47 26.95
C LEU A 12 6.17 -8.81 26.79
N ARG A 13 6.92 -8.63 27.88
CA ARG A 13 8.28 -8.08 27.84
C ARG A 13 9.23 -9.02 27.08
N ARG A 14 9.16 -10.32 27.37
CA ARG A 14 9.97 -11.35 26.68
C ARG A 14 9.67 -11.36 25.18
N ARG A 15 8.39 -11.27 24.82
CA ARG A 15 7.94 -11.21 23.43
C ARG A 15 8.50 -10.02 22.67
N LYS A 16 8.42 -8.80 23.23
CA LYS A 16 8.99 -7.61 22.60
C LYS A 16 10.49 -7.79 22.32
N ARG A 17 11.23 -8.33 23.31
CA ARG A 17 12.66 -8.64 23.16
C ARG A 17 12.93 -9.65 22.05
N LEU A 18 12.12 -10.70 21.93
CA LEU A 18 12.27 -11.70 20.86
C LEU A 18 12.04 -11.09 19.46
N LEU A 19 11.01 -10.24 19.30
CA LEU A 19 10.76 -9.53 18.03
C LEU A 19 11.89 -8.56 17.66
N GLU A 20 12.51 -7.89 18.64
CA GLU A 20 13.70 -7.06 18.40
C GLU A 20 14.89 -7.90 17.95
N GLN A 21 15.10 -9.08 18.56
CA GLN A 21 16.12 -10.04 18.14
C GLN A 21 15.88 -10.55 16.71
N GLU A 22 14.63 -10.89 16.36
CA GLU A 22 14.25 -11.30 15.00
C GLU A 22 14.51 -10.19 13.98
N LYS A 23 14.21 -8.93 14.32
CA LYS A 23 14.51 -7.77 13.47
C LYS A 23 16.00 -7.66 13.19
N TRP A 24 16.84 -7.82 14.21
CA TRP A 24 18.29 -7.80 14.06
C TRP A 24 18.80 -8.97 13.21
N LEU A 25 18.34 -10.20 13.50
CA LEU A 25 18.72 -11.40 12.73
C LEU A 25 18.31 -11.30 11.26
N ALA A 26 17.09 -10.86 10.97
CA ALA A 26 16.63 -10.65 9.60
C ALA A 26 17.44 -9.56 8.87
N GLY A 27 17.88 -8.53 9.60
CA GLY A 27 18.76 -7.49 9.06
C GLY A 27 20.14 -8.01 8.66
N TRP A 28 20.78 -8.78 9.54
CA TRP A 28 22.09 -9.40 9.28
C TRP A 28 22.02 -10.47 8.19
N ALA A 29 20.95 -11.28 8.18
CA ALA A 29 20.72 -12.27 7.13
C ALA A 29 20.59 -11.60 5.75
N LEU A 30 19.84 -10.49 5.65
CA LEU A 30 19.74 -9.75 4.40
C LEU A 30 21.10 -9.16 3.96
N LEU A 31 21.88 -8.63 4.91
CA LEU A 31 23.19 -8.06 4.62
C LEU A 31 24.19 -9.13 4.11
N LEU A 32 24.24 -10.30 4.76
CA LEU A 32 25.09 -11.41 4.32
C LEU A 32 24.62 -12.01 2.98
N ALA A 33 23.31 -12.11 2.75
CA ALA A 33 22.78 -12.53 1.46
C ALA A 33 23.17 -11.56 0.34
N GLY A 34 23.05 -10.24 0.59
CA GLY A 34 23.48 -9.20 -0.34
C GLY A 34 24.99 -9.23 -0.61
N LEU A 35 25.81 -9.41 0.43
CA LEU A 35 27.26 -9.59 0.30
C LEU A 35 27.59 -10.81 -0.56
N GLY A 36 26.92 -11.95 -0.34
CA GLY A 36 27.11 -13.15 -1.13
C GLY A 36 26.74 -12.97 -2.61
N ILE A 37 25.66 -12.27 -2.92
CA ILE A 37 25.27 -11.93 -4.30
C ILE A 37 26.31 -10.99 -4.92
N GLY A 38 26.75 -9.96 -4.20
CA GLY A 38 27.77 -9.02 -4.68
C GLY A 38 29.10 -9.71 -4.99
N LEU A 39 29.58 -10.58 -4.09
CA LEU A 39 30.79 -11.38 -4.32
C LEU A 39 30.63 -12.35 -5.49
N MET A 40 29.43 -12.90 -5.70
CA MET A 40 29.15 -13.76 -6.86
C MET A 40 29.24 -12.98 -8.17
N VAL A 41 28.69 -11.77 -8.24
CA VAL A 41 28.82 -10.89 -9.40
C VAL A 41 30.29 -10.57 -9.66
N VAL A 42 31.03 -10.16 -8.61
CA VAL A 42 32.47 -9.89 -8.71
C VAL A 42 33.25 -11.10 -9.22
N HIS A 43 32.96 -12.31 -8.72
CA HIS A 43 33.58 -13.54 -9.21
C HIS A 43 33.31 -13.78 -10.71
N ALA A 44 32.07 -13.59 -11.16
CA ALA A 44 31.68 -13.78 -12.56
C ALA A 44 32.33 -12.76 -13.51
N GLU A 45 32.53 -11.51 -13.07
CA GLU A 45 33.24 -10.50 -13.85
C GLU A 45 34.77 -10.71 -13.83
N MET A 46 35.34 -11.03 -12.66
CA MET A 46 36.78 -11.31 -12.53
C MET A 46 37.21 -12.50 -13.37
N LEU A 47 36.39 -13.57 -13.44
CA LEU A 47 36.68 -14.74 -14.27
C LEU A 47 36.72 -14.38 -15.77
N TRP A 48 35.86 -13.45 -16.19
CA TRP A 48 35.76 -13.02 -17.58
C TRP A 48 36.93 -12.11 -18.00
N PHE A 49 37.26 -11.11 -17.19
CA PHE A 49 38.33 -10.15 -17.51
C PHE A 49 39.72 -10.69 -17.20
N GLY A 50 39.90 -11.42 -16.08
CA GLY A 50 41.20 -11.88 -15.59
C GLY A 50 41.60 -13.27 -16.06
N GLY A 51 40.66 -14.05 -16.61
CA GLY A 51 40.90 -15.41 -17.08
C GLY A 51 41.60 -16.30 -16.04
N CYS A 52 42.62 -17.03 -16.48
CA CYS A 52 43.36 -17.98 -15.64
C CYS A 52 44.56 -17.39 -14.88
N GLU A 53 44.89 -16.10 -15.05
CA GLU A 53 46.03 -15.50 -14.32
C GLU A 53 45.67 -15.19 -12.87
N TRP A 54 44.39 -14.94 -12.58
CA TRP A 54 43.90 -14.54 -11.26
C TRP A 54 43.31 -15.70 -10.44
N VAL A 55 43.79 -16.93 -10.67
CA VAL A 55 43.29 -18.16 -10.01
C VAL A 55 43.27 -18.05 -8.49
N PHE A 56 44.29 -17.44 -7.88
CA PHE A 56 44.34 -17.23 -6.43
C PHE A 56 43.17 -16.36 -5.94
N TYR A 57 42.88 -15.25 -6.64
CA TYR A 57 41.78 -14.35 -6.29
C TYR A 57 40.41 -14.99 -6.52
N LEU A 58 40.23 -15.73 -7.62
CA LEU A 58 39.00 -16.47 -7.89
C LEU A 58 38.69 -17.49 -6.79
N LEU A 59 39.71 -18.23 -6.34
CA LEU A 59 39.58 -19.17 -5.23
C LEU A 59 39.23 -18.44 -3.92
N LEU A 60 39.91 -17.34 -3.61
CA LEU A 60 39.65 -16.53 -2.43
C LEU A 60 38.19 -16.03 -2.40
N VAL A 61 37.68 -15.52 -3.53
CA VAL A 61 36.29 -15.06 -3.62
C VAL A 61 35.31 -16.21 -3.47
N LYS A 62 35.55 -17.40 -4.07
CA LYS A 62 34.71 -18.60 -3.84
C LYS A 62 34.70 -19.03 -2.36
N CYS A 63 35.83 -18.95 -1.67
CA CYS A 63 35.92 -19.23 -0.23
C CYS A 63 35.13 -18.19 0.60
N LEU A 64 35.20 -16.91 0.26
CA LEU A 64 34.41 -15.86 0.92
C LEU A 64 32.90 -16.02 0.68
N ILE A 65 32.49 -16.43 -0.53
CA ILE A 65 31.09 -16.79 -0.82
C ILE A 65 30.67 -17.98 0.07
N SER A 66 31.50 -19.01 0.19
CA SER A 66 31.22 -20.18 1.04
C SER A 66 31.12 -19.81 2.53
N LEU A 67 32.02 -18.95 3.02
CA LEU A 67 31.98 -18.46 4.40
C LEU A 67 30.73 -17.62 4.68
N SER A 68 30.40 -16.67 3.80
CA SER A 68 29.22 -15.82 3.94
C SER A 68 27.92 -16.62 3.89
N THR A 69 27.87 -17.68 3.09
CA THR A 69 26.69 -18.58 3.03
C THR A 69 26.54 -19.46 4.25
N MET A 70 27.63 -19.99 4.80
CA MET A 70 27.57 -20.72 6.08
C MET A 70 27.06 -19.82 7.21
N LEU A 71 27.56 -18.58 7.30
CA LEU A 71 27.06 -17.60 8.27
C LEU A 71 25.57 -17.28 8.04
N LEU A 72 25.15 -17.12 6.77
CA LEU A 72 23.73 -16.91 6.43
C LEU A 72 22.85 -18.08 6.89
N LEU A 73 23.25 -19.33 6.64
CA LEU A 73 22.51 -20.51 7.07
C LEU A 73 22.39 -20.56 8.60
N CYS A 74 23.47 -20.26 9.33
CA CYS A 74 23.42 -20.15 10.79
C CYS A 74 22.42 -19.08 11.26
N LEU A 75 22.37 -17.92 10.61
CA LEU A 75 21.40 -16.87 10.95
C LEU A 75 19.95 -17.27 10.65
N ILE A 76 19.70 -18.04 9.58
CA ILE A 76 18.37 -18.55 9.25
C ILE A 76 17.89 -19.54 10.32
N VAL A 77 18.77 -20.46 10.76
CA VAL A 77 18.45 -21.38 11.86
C VAL A 77 18.19 -20.60 13.15
N ALA A 78 19.02 -19.62 13.46
CA ALA A 78 18.82 -18.76 14.63
C ALA A 78 17.50 -17.98 14.57
N PHE A 79 17.11 -17.50 13.38
CA PHE A 79 15.83 -16.82 13.16
C PHE A 79 14.64 -17.75 13.46
N HIS A 80 14.63 -18.95 12.88
CA HIS A 80 13.56 -19.92 13.11
C HIS A 80 13.52 -20.42 14.56
N ALA A 81 14.66 -20.53 15.23
CA ALA A 81 14.70 -20.82 16.66
C ALA A 81 14.01 -19.73 17.49
N LYS A 82 14.15 -18.45 17.09
CA LYS A 82 13.45 -17.33 17.75
C LYS A 82 11.95 -17.32 17.45
N GLU A 83 11.55 -17.65 16.23
CA GLU A 83 10.14 -17.75 15.85
C GLU A 83 9.43 -18.86 16.65
N VAL A 84 10.07 -20.02 16.83
CA VAL A 84 9.54 -21.10 17.69
C VAL A 84 9.47 -20.65 19.16
N GLN A 85 10.49 -19.96 19.68
CA GLN A 85 10.46 -19.38 21.03
C GLN A 85 9.34 -18.34 21.21
N LEU A 86 9.06 -17.55 20.18
CA LEU A 86 7.97 -16.58 20.15
C LEU A 86 6.61 -17.29 20.20
N PHE A 87 6.42 -18.32 19.37
CA PHE A 87 5.20 -19.14 19.37
C PHE A 87 4.96 -19.85 20.70
N MET A 88 6.03 -20.36 21.34
CA MET A 88 5.94 -20.94 22.68
C MET A 88 5.52 -19.91 23.73
N THR A 89 6.05 -18.68 23.64
CA THR A 89 5.74 -17.60 24.57
C THR A 89 4.30 -17.11 24.40
N ASP A 90 3.80 -17.02 23.17
CA ASP A 90 2.43 -16.59 22.88
C ASP A 90 1.37 -17.62 23.31
N ASN A 91 1.71 -18.92 23.34
CA ASN A 91 0.79 -20.01 23.73
C ASN A 91 1.08 -20.63 25.11
N GLY A 92 2.08 -20.15 25.85
CA GLY A 92 2.45 -20.69 27.16
C GLY A 92 3.03 -22.11 27.15
N LEU A 93 3.59 -22.56 26.01
CA LEU A 93 4.15 -23.91 25.85
C LEU A 93 5.55 -24.01 26.46
N ARG A 94 5.86 -25.14 27.12
CA ARG A 94 7.19 -25.46 27.67
C ARG A 94 8.04 -26.34 26.75
N ASP A 95 7.40 -27.22 25.98
CA ASP A 95 8.08 -28.15 25.08
C ASP A 95 8.11 -27.64 23.63
N TRP A 96 9.32 -27.43 23.10
CA TRP A 96 9.51 -26.95 21.73
C TRP A 96 9.03 -27.96 20.66
N ARG A 97 9.01 -29.25 21.01
CA ARG A 97 8.55 -30.33 20.11
C ARG A 97 7.08 -30.19 19.73
N VAL A 98 6.27 -29.63 20.63
CA VAL A 98 4.84 -29.36 20.39
C VAL A 98 4.66 -28.11 19.54
N ALA A 99 5.55 -27.12 19.69
CA ALA A 99 5.52 -25.89 18.91
C ALA A 99 5.96 -26.10 17.44
N LEU A 100 6.85 -27.07 17.16
CA LEU A 100 7.38 -27.29 15.82
C LEU A 100 6.44 -28.19 14.97
N THR A 101 5.80 -27.59 13.97
CA THR A 101 4.93 -28.33 13.03
C THR A 101 5.73 -28.95 11.89
N ARG A 102 5.33 -30.13 11.38
CA ARG A 102 5.97 -30.79 10.21
C ARG A 102 6.08 -29.88 8.98
N ARG A 103 5.02 -29.12 8.68
CA ARG A 103 5.00 -28.13 7.60
C ARG A 103 6.06 -27.03 7.80
N GLN A 104 6.24 -26.55 9.02
CA GLN A 104 7.24 -25.53 9.34
C GLN A 104 8.65 -26.10 9.22
N ALA A 105 8.89 -27.33 9.69
CA ALA A 105 10.17 -28.02 9.50
C ALA A 105 10.51 -28.20 8.00
N ALA A 106 9.54 -28.59 7.17
CA ALA A 106 9.72 -28.69 5.72
C ALA A 106 10.06 -27.31 5.09
N GLN A 107 9.40 -26.23 5.55
CA GLN A 107 9.71 -24.88 5.10
C GLN A 107 11.13 -24.45 5.50
N ILE A 108 11.58 -24.77 6.72
CA ILE A 108 12.95 -24.49 7.18
C ILE A 108 13.97 -25.23 6.31
N LEU A 109 13.74 -26.52 6.03
CA LEU A 109 14.62 -27.31 5.17
C LEU A 109 14.70 -26.76 3.74
N LEU A 110 13.55 -26.38 3.16
CA LEU A 110 13.50 -25.75 1.84
C LEU A 110 14.25 -24.42 1.83
N GLU A 111 14.06 -23.61 2.89
CA GLU A 111 14.72 -22.32 3.03
C GLU A 111 16.25 -22.46 3.12
N LEU A 112 16.73 -23.42 3.92
CA LEU A 112 18.15 -23.75 4.03
C LEU A 112 18.70 -24.29 2.71
N ALA A 113 17.94 -25.10 1.97
CA ALA A 113 18.35 -25.59 0.66
C ALA A 113 18.52 -24.44 -0.35
N VAL A 114 17.54 -23.54 -0.46
CA VAL A 114 17.59 -22.38 -1.36
C VAL A 114 18.76 -21.45 -1.01
N CYS A 115 18.97 -21.15 0.27
CA CYS A 115 20.09 -20.32 0.71
C CYS A 115 21.45 -21.03 0.66
N GLY A 116 21.47 -22.36 0.64
CA GLY A 116 22.67 -23.19 0.56
C GLY A 116 23.24 -23.29 -0.86
N LEU A 117 22.45 -23.01 -1.90
CA LEU A 117 22.94 -22.99 -3.29
C LEU A 117 23.94 -21.84 -3.47
N HIS A 118 25.20 -22.20 -3.74
CA HIS A 118 26.30 -21.28 -4.07
C HIS A 118 27.44 -22.00 -4.81
N PRO A 119 28.24 -21.29 -5.63
CA PRO A 119 29.39 -21.90 -6.30
C PRO A 119 30.52 -22.22 -5.31
N ALA A 120 30.50 -23.42 -4.74
CA ALA A 120 31.50 -23.90 -3.79
C ALA A 120 32.85 -24.21 -4.46
N PRO A 121 33.99 -24.06 -3.74
CA PRO A 121 35.34 -24.28 -4.28
C PRO A 121 35.72 -25.78 -4.36
N VAL A 122 34.84 -26.63 -4.93
CA VAL A 122 35.01 -28.10 -4.92
C VAL A 122 35.90 -28.59 -6.08
N ARG A 123 35.97 -27.88 -7.21
CA ARG A 123 36.88 -28.20 -8.32
C ARG A 123 37.88 -27.07 -8.50
N SER A 124 39.15 -27.44 -8.75
CA SER A 124 40.15 -26.50 -9.26
C SER A 124 39.58 -25.81 -10.51
N PRO A 125 39.79 -24.49 -10.70
CA PRO A 125 39.44 -23.86 -11.97
C PRO A 125 40.04 -24.69 -13.11
N ARG A 126 39.35 -24.78 -14.26
CA ARG A 126 39.82 -25.52 -15.46
C ARG A 126 41.19 -25.04 -16.01
N CYS A 127 41.84 -24.13 -15.30
CA CYS A 127 43.18 -23.58 -15.48
C CYS A 127 44.30 -24.47 -14.93
N ALA A 128 44.06 -25.75 -14.62
CA ALA A 128 45.13 -26.66 -14.22
C ALA A 128 46.11 -26.87 -15.40
N PRO A 129 47.43 -26.63 -15.22
CA PRO A 129 48.40 -26.83 -16.28
C PRO A 129 48.55 -28.34 -16.54
N GLY A 130 48.10 -28.84 -17.69
CA GLY A 130 48.39 -30.22 -18.11
C GLY A 130 47.46 -30.91 -19.11
N VAL A 131 46.25 -30.41 -19.40
CA VAL A 131 45.33 -31.08 -20.33
C VAL A 131 44.90 -30.13 -21.45
N ARG A 132 45.68 -30.08 -22.52
CA ARG A 132 45.28 -29.49 -23.82
C ARG A 132 44.53 -30.55 -24.62
N THR A 133 43.26 -30.80 -24.31
CA THR A 133 42.35 -31.47 -25.27
C THR A 133 41.81 -30.44 -26.24
N ALA A 134 41.87 -30.76 -27.54
CA ALA A 134 41.64 -29.89 -28.71
C ALA A 134 40.21 -29.31 -28.90
N ALA A 135 39.42 -29.22 -27.83
CA ALA A 135 38.09 -28.61 -27.82
C ALA A 135 37.96 -27.64 -26.63
N GLN A 136 38.83 -26.64 -26.56
CA GLN A 136 38.76 -25.62 -25.50
C GLN A 136 37.70 -24.57 -25.84
N THR A 137 36.50 -24.73 -25.28
CA THR A 137 35.68 -23.58 -24.85
C THR A 137 36.57 -22.60 -24.11
N TRP A 138 36.58 -21.34 -24.53
CA TRP A 138 37.44 -20.27 -24.03
C TRP A 138 37.56 -20.25 -22.49
N PRO A 139 38.75 -19.95 -21.94
CA PRO A 139 39.06 -20.07 -20.50
C PRO A 139 38.26 -19.15 -19.56
N GLY A 140 37.55 -18.15 -20.10
CA GLY A 140 36.76 -17.18 -19.31
C GLY A 140 35.27 -17.53 -19.09
N PHE A 141 34.77 -18.65 -19.63
CA PHE A 141 33.37 -19.04 -19.44
C PHE A 141 33.13 -19.78 -18.13
N LEU A 142 32.06 -19.41 -17.42
CA LEU A 142 31.52 -20.20 -16.32
C LEU A 142 31.05 -21.56 -16.85
N GLY A 143 31.34 -22.64 -16.13
CA GLY A 143 30.73 -23.94 -16.42
C GLY A 143 29.21 -23.89 -16.23
N GLU A 144 28.45 -24.63 -17.03
CA GLU A 144 26.97 -24.62 -17.01
C GLU A 144 26.39 -24.79 -15.59
N GLY A 145 26.94 -25.73 -14.81
CA GLY A 145 26.55 -25.93 -13.41
C GLY A 145 26.89 -24.75 -12.50
N GLU A 146 28.09 -24.18 -12.61
CA GLU A 146 28.49 -23.04 -11.78
C GLU A 146 27.69 -21.77 -12.13
N ALA A 147 27.32 -21.58 -13.41
CA ALA A 147 26.47 -20.49 -13.85
C ALA A 147 25.05 -20.60 -13.25
N LEU A 148 24.43 -21.79 -13.30
CA LEU A 148 23.12 -22.02 -12.68
C LEU A 148 23.16 -21.83 -11.16
N LEU A 149 24.19 -22.35 -10.47
CA LEU A 149 24.35 -22.13 -9.03
C LEU A 149 24.58 -20.66 -8.68
N SER A 150 25.28 -19.92 -9.53
CA SER A 150 25.51 -18.48 -9.36
C SER A 150 24.22 -17.68 -9.54
N LEU A 151 23.41 -18.00 -10.55
CA LEU A 151 22.09 -17.40 -10.76
C LEU A 151 21.09 -17.77 -9.65
N ALA A 152 21.16 -18.99 -9.12
CA ALA A 152 20.33 -19.44 -7.99
C ALA A 152 20.54 -18.59 -6.72
N MET A 153 21.68 -17.91 -6.58
CA MET A 153 21.91 -16.96 -5.48
C MET A 153 20.89 -15.82 -5.46
N LEU A 154 20.30 -15.45 -6.60
CA LEU A 154 19.27 -14.41 -6.69
C LEU A 154 17.95 -14.82 -6.02
N LEU A 155 17.70 -16.13 -5.84
CA LEU A 155 16.53 -16.61 -5.12
C LEU A 155 16.49 -16.09 -3.68
N ARG A 156 17.66 -15.77 -3.10
CA ARG A 156 17.79 -15.21 -1.74
C ARG A 156 17.09 -13.87 -1.54
N LEU A 157 16.64 -13.20 -2.61
CA LEU A 157 15.85 -11.98 -2.55
C LEU A 157 14.51 -12.15 -1.80
N TYR A 158 14.04 -13.38 -1.55
CA TYR A 158 12.88 -13.63 -0.68
C TYR A 158 13.08 -13.11 0.77
N LEU A 159 14.33 -12.91 1.21
CA LEU A 159 14.66 -12.33 2.52
C LEU A 159 14.27 -10.83 2.61
N VAL A 160 14.16 -10.13 1.48
CA VAL A 160 13.82 -8.70 1.44
C VAL A 160 12.42 -8.43 2.03
N PRO A 161 11.32 -9.04 1.53
CA PRO A 161 9.99 -8.86 2.14
C PRO A 161 9.92 -9.18 3.64
N ARG A 162 10.69 -10.16 4.11
CA ARG A 162 10.77 -10.52 5.54
C ARG A 162 11.42 -9.41 6.35
N ALA A 163 12.60 -8.94 5.91
CA ALA A 163 13.31 -7.85 6.58
C ALA A 163 12.51 -6.53 6.57
N VAL A 164 11.83 -6.22 5.46
CA VAL A 164 10.96 -5.03 5.35
C VAL A 164 9.79 -5.11 6.33
N LEU A 165 9.12 -6.26 6.43
CA LEU A 165 8.01 -6.47 7.37
C LEU A 165 8.46 -6.22 8.83
N LEU A 166 9.57 -6.82 9.25
CA LEU A 166 10.09 -6.70 10.62
C LEU A 166 10.64 -5.29 10.93
N ARG A 167 11.20 -4.59 9.93
CA ARG A 167 11.72 -3.23 10.09
C ARG A 167 10.62 -2.15 10.08
N SER A 168 9.48 -2.39 9.41
CA SER A 168 8.38 -1.43 9.32
C SER A 168 7.75 -1.02 10.65
N GLY A 169 8.05 -1.75 11.74
CA GLY A 169 7.54 -1.45 13.09
C GLY A 169 6.07 -1.82 13.30
N VAL A 170 5.33 -2.18 12.23
CA VAL A 170 3.90 -2.53 12.30
C VAL A 170 3.63 -3.73 13.21
N LEU A 171 4.53 -4.71 13.20
CA LEU A 171 4.45 -5.90 14.07
C LEU A 171 4.97 -5.66 15.49
N LEU A 172 5.78 -4.62 15.69
CA LEU A 172 6.49 -4.37 16.94
C LEU A 172 5.69 -3.47 17.88
N ASN A 173 4.87 -2.57 17.34
CA ASN A 173 4.06 -1.64 18.14
C ASN A 173 2.78 -2.29 18.66
N ALA A 174 2.60 -2.26 19.98
CA ALA A 174 1.40 -2.79 20.64
C ALA A 174 0.11 -2.09 20.17
N SER A 175 0.15 -0.76 19.95
CA SER A 175 -1.01 0.02 19.52
C SER A 175 -1.52 -0.37 18.13
N TYR A 176 -0.62 -0.64 17.18
CA TYR A 176 -1.04 -1.13 15.87
C TYR A 176 -1.65 -2.52 15.98
N ARG A 177 -1.13 -3.37 16.87
CA ARG A 177 -1.63 -4.71 17.06
C ARG A 177 -2.98 -4.77 17.74
N SER A 178 -3.27 -3.89 18.69
CA SER A 178 -4.60 -3.78 19.29
C SER A 178 -5.63 -3.31 18.26
N ILE A 179 -5.32 -2.26 17.48
CA ILE A 179 -6.18 -1.77 16.41
C ILE A 179 -6.39 -2.85 15.33
N GLY A 180 -5.34 -3.60 14.99
CA GLY A 180 -5.41 -4.72 14.05
C GLY A 180 -6.29 -5.86 14.56
N ALA A 181 -6.19 -6.21 15.85
CA ALA A 181 -7.04 -7.24 16.45
C ALA A 181 -8.51 -6.81 16.52
N LEU A 182 -8.78 -5.54 16.87
CA LEU A 182 -10.14 -4.97 16.89
C LEU A 182 -10.79 -5.00 15.52
N ASN A 183 -10.02 -4.71 14.47
CA ASN A 183 -10.50 -4.73 13.09
C ASN A 183 -10.32 -6.09 12.39
N GLN A 184 -9.88 -7.13 13.10
CA GLN A 184 -9.60 -8.47 12.55
C GLN A 184 -8.61 -8.45 11.36
N VAL A 185 -7.70 -7.48 11.31
CA VAL A 185 -6.68 -7.34 10.27
C VAL A 185 -5.40 -8.07 10.71
N ARG A 186 -5.03 -9.11 9.98
CA ARG A 186 -3.74 -9.79 10.16
C ARG A 186 -2.64 -9.06 9.38
N PHE A 187 -1.61 -8.60 10.08
CA PHE A 187 -0.44 -7.95 9.50
C PHE A 187 0.42 -8.96 8.71
N ARG A 188 0.14 -9.09 7.41
CA ARG A 188 0.90 -9.93 6.45
C ARG A 188 1.75 -9.06 5.52
N HIS A 189 2.65 -9.67 4.76
CA HIS A 189 3.50 -8.98 3.77
C HIS A 189 2.71 -8.10 2.78
N TRP A 190 1.53 -8.55 2.34
CA TRP A 190 0.67 -7.79 1.43
C TRP A 190 0.12 -6.49 2.02
N PHE A 191 -0.13 -6.45 3.32
CA PHE A 191 -0.55 -5.24 4.01
C PHE A 191 0.58 -4.19 3.98
N VAL A 192 1.81 -4.62 4.28
CA VAL A 192 2.99 -3.74 4.25
C VAL A 192 3.31 -3.28 2.82
N ALA A 193 3.16 -4.15 1.83
CA ALA A 193 3.30 -3.76 0.42
C ALA A 193 2.30 -2.66 0.04
N LYS A 194 1.02 -2.81 0.40
CA LYS A 194 -0.01 -1.78 0.21
C LYS A 194 0.30 -0.49 0.96
N LEU A 195 0.81 -0.58 2.19
CA LEU A 195 1.19 0.58 3.01
C LEU A 195 2.29 1.40 2.33
N TYR A 196 3.37 0.77 1.86
CA TYR A 196 4.44 1.47 1.16
C TYR A 196 4.00 2.01 -0.20
N MET A 197 3.19 1.26 -0.96
CA MET A 197 2.65 1.71 -2.24
C MET A 197 1.76 2.95 -2.10
N ASN A 198 0.98 3.06 -1.03
CA ASN A 198 0.10 4.21 -0.82
C ASN A 198 0.84 5.42 -0.23
N THR A 199 1.85 5.20 0.62
CA THR A 199 2.60 6.30 1.28
C THR A 199 3.68 6.90 0.38
N HIS A 200 4.50 6.07 -0.27
CA HIS A 200 5.64 6.51 -1.09
C HIS A 200 5.68 5.77 -2.44
N PRO A 201 4.65 5.91 -3.30
CA PRO A 201 4.55 5.17 -4.56
C PRO A 201 5.73 5.43 -5.50
N GLY A 202 6.14 6.68 -5.68
CA GLY A 202 7.18 7.06 -6.63
C GLY A 202 8.55 6.49 -6.28
N ARG A 203 8.96 6.58 -5.01
CA ARG A 203 10.26 6.05 -4.54
C ARG A 203 10.31 4.52 -4.68
N LEU A 204 9.23 3.84 -4.31
CA LEU A 204 9.12 2.39 -4.41
C LEU A 204 9.18 1.93 -5.88
N LEU A 205 8.36 2.53 -6.74
CA LEU A 205 8.28 2.15 -8.14
C LEU A 205 9.59 2.43 -8.89
N LEU A 206 10.18 3.61 -8.69
CA LEU A 206 11.47 3.97 -9.29
C LEU A 206 12.60 3.04 -8.84
N GLY A 207 12.69 2.77 -7.53
CA GLY A 207 13.70 1.86 -6.99
C GLY A 207 13.52 0.43 -7.51
N LEU A 208 12.27 -0.04 -7.61
CA LEU A 208 11.96 -1.37 -8.14
C LEU A 208 12.33 -1.47 -9.62
N THR A 209 11.94 -0.51 -10.47
CA THR A 209 12.24 -0.56 -11.91
C THR A 209 13.74 -0.49 -12.18
N LEU A 210 14.46 0.43 -11.54
CA LEU A 210 15.91 0.54 -11.70
C LEU A 210 16.65 -0.71 -11.20
N GLY A 211 16.23 -1.26 -10.06
CA GLY A 211 16.79 -2.51 -9.54
C GLY A 211 16.52 -3.71 -10.47
N LEU A 212 15.31 -3.81 -11.02
CA LEU A 212 14.95 -4.85 -11.99
C LEU A 212 15.76 -4.70 -13.27
N TRP A 213 15.94 -3.49 -13.80
CA TRP A 213 16.74 -3.27 -15.01
C TRP A 213 18.19 -3.71 -14.81
N LEU A 214 18.83 -3.28 -13.71
CA LEU A 214 20.22 -3.64 -13.44
C LEU A 214 20.40 -5.15 -13.23
N THR A 215 19.51 -5.77 -12.45
CA THR A 215 19.59 -7.22 -12.16
C THR A 215 19.31 -8.06 -13.39
N THR A 216 18.26 -7.76 -14.16
CA THR A 216 17.93 -8.50 -15.38
C THR A 216 18.93 -8.26 -16.51
N ALA A 217 19.52 -7.06 -16.62
CA ALA A 217 20.60 -6.79 -17.58
C ALA A 217 21.84 -7.62 -17.27
N TRP A 218 22.23 -7.71 -15.99
CA TRP A 218 23.35 -8.57 -15.59
C TRP A 218 23.05 -10.06 -15.81
N VAL A 219 21.83 -10.53 -15.49
CA VAL A 219 21.44 -11.93 -15.77
C VAL A 219 21.46 -12.23 -17.27
N LEU A 220 20.96 -11.31 -18.10
CA LEU A 220 20.98 -11.45 -19.55
C LEU A 220 22.40 -11.43 -20.10
N SER A 221 23.28 -10.58 -19.57
CA SER A 221 24.68 -10.52 -20.00
C SER A 221 25.41 -11.81 -19.67
N VAL A 222 25.10 -12.48 -18.55
CA VAL A 222 25.62 -13.82 -18.23
C VAL A 222 25.09 -14.88 -19.21
N ALA A 223 23.83 -14.80 -19.62
CA ALA A 223 23.22 -15.76 -20.55
C ALA A 223 23.72 -15.64 -22.00
N GLU A 224 24.03 -14.42 -22.45
CA GLU A 224 24.39 -14.10 -23.83
C GLU A 224 25.89 -13.84 -24.04
N ARG A 225 26.77 -14.22 -23.10
CA ARG A 225 28.23 -13.99 -23.26
C ARG A 225 28.73 -14.66 -24.54
N GLN A 226 29.27 -13.87 -25.47
CA GLN A 226 29.94 -14.32 -26.68
C GLN A 226 31.39 -13.81 -26.68
N ALA A 227 32.37 -14.70 -26.85
CA ALA A 227 33.79 -14.33 -26.80
C ALA A 227 34.31 -13.71 -28.11
N VAL A 228 33.69 -14.02 -29.25
CA VAL A 228 34.28 -13.71 -30.57
C VAL A 228 34.10 -12.25 -30.98
N ASN A 229 32.94 -11.64 -30.66
CA ASN A 229 32.59 -10.30 -31.15
C ASN A 229 32.40 -9.25 -30.04
N ALA A 230 32.62 -9.59 -28.77
CA ALA A 230 32.30 -8.78 -27.59
C ALA A 230 30.84 -8.27 -27.50
N THR A 231 29.97 -8.71 -28.42
CA THR A 231 28.53 -8.46 -28.43
C THR A 231 27.86 -9.26 -27.33
N GLY A 232 27.01 -8.62 -26.52
CA GLY A 232 26.32 -9.26 -25.39
C GLY A 232 26.87 -8.88 -24.01
N HIS A 233 27.75 -7.88 -23.93
CA HIS A 233 28.21 -7.34 -22.64
C HIS A 233 27.11 -6.51 -21.95
N LEU A 234 27.42 -6.00 -20.76
CA LEU A 234 26.50 -5.15 -19.97
C LEU A 234 26.01 -3.91 -20.74
N SER A 235 26.79 -3.36 -21.68
CA SER A 235 26.39 -2.20 -22.51
C SER A 235 25.14 -2.49 -23.33
N ASP A 236 25.13 -3.63 -24.03
CA ASP A 236 24.09 -3.99 -24.98
C ASP A 236 22.83 -4.43 -24.23
N THR A 237 23.02 -5.14 -23.11
CA THR A 237 21.92 -5.62 -22.26
C THR A 237 21.29 -4.50 -21.43
N LEU A 238 22.04 -3.51 -20.98
CA LEU A 238 21.50 -2.29 -20.35
C LEU A 238 20.67 -1.44 -21.30
N TRP A 239 20.94 -1.50 -22.61
CA TRP A 239 20.09 -0.90 -23.63
C TRP A 239 18.86 -1.76 -23.93
N LEU A 240 19.05 -3.06 -24.15
CA LEU A 240 17.99 -4.00 -24.54
C LEU A 240 16.90 -4.17 -23.47
N ILE A 241 17.27 -4.24 -22.18
CA ILE A 241 16.32 -4.52 -21.09
C ILE A 241 15.27 -3.40 -20.92
N PRO A 242 15.62 -2.11 -20.79
CA PRO A 242 14.64 -1.03 -20.73
C PRO A 242 13.74 -0.96 -21.97
N ILE A 243 14.31 -1.14 -23.18
CA ILE A 243 13.55 -1.14 -24.44
C ILE A 243 12.53 -2.28 -24.49
N THR A 244 12.90 -3.47 -23.98
CA THR A 244 12.01 -4.62 -23.86
C THR A 244 10.96 -4.41 -22.76
N PHE A 245 11.37 -3.89 -21.60
CA PHE A 245 10.50 -3.61 -20.46
C PHE A 245 9.42 -2.57 -20.78
N LEU A 246 9.77 -1.57 -21.58
CA LEU A 246 8.85 -0.54 -22.07
C LEU A 246 8.08 -0.98 -23.33
N THR A 247 8.24 -2.22 -23.78
CA THR A 247 7.56 -2.79 -24.95
C THR A 247 7.79 -2.01 -26.25
N ILE A 248 8.96 -1.37 -26.41
CA ILE A 248 9.34 -0.62 -27.62
C ILE A 248 9.87 -1.59 -28.69
N GLY A 249 10.91 -2.36 -28.35
CA GLY A 249 11.45 -3.42 -29.20
C GLY A 249 12.00 -2.97 -30.56
N TYR A 250 13.03 -2.12 -30.59
CA TYR A 250 13.65 -1.65 -31.84
C TYR A 250 14.21 -2.77 -32.74
N GLY A 251 14.73 -3.84 -32.16
CA GLY A 251 15.26 -5.00 -32.89
C GLY A 251 16.70 -4.84 -33.39
N ASP A 252 17.41 -3.81 -32.93
CA ASP A 252 18.83 -3.57 -33.15
C ASP A 252 19.74 -4.56 -32.40
N VAL A 253 19.36 -4.91 -31.17
CA VAL A 253 19.98 -5.97 -30.36
C VAL A 253 18.90 -6.98 -29.98
N VAL A 254 19.16 -8.27 -30.20
CA VAL A 254 18.20 -9.37 -29.95
C VAL A 254 18.91 -10.53 -29.26
N PRO A 255 18.30 -11.18 -28.24
CA PRO A 255 18.92 -12.34 -27.60
C PRO A 255 19.02 -13.53 -28.56
N GLY A 256 20.21 -14.11 -28.67
CA GLY A 256 20.46 -15.27 -29.53
C GLY A 256 20.11 -16.59 -28.84
N THR A 257 20.38 -16.70 -27.54
CA THR A 257 20.22 -17.94 -26.76
C THR A 257 18.77 -18.16 -26.28
N ILE A 258 18.43 -19.43 -26.01
CA ILE A 258 17.12 -19.78 -25.43
C ILE A 258 16.93 -19.15 -24.04
N TRP A 259 18.00 -19.08 -23.24
CA TRP A 259 17.99 -18.49 -21.91
C TRP A 259 17.77 -16.98 -21.96
N GLY A 260 18.43 -16.28 -22.88
CA GLY A 260 18.20 -14.85 -23.08
C GLY A 260 16.78 -14.54 -23.54
N LYS A 261 16.20 -15.37 -24.42
CA LYS A 261 14.79 -15.25 -24.83
C LYS A 261 13.82 -15.40 -23.66
N ILE A 262 14.05 -16.36 -22.76
CA ILE A 262 13.24 -16.54 -21.54
C ILE A 262 13.35 -15.29 -20.64
N VAL A 263 14.56 -14.75 -20.45
CA VAL A 263 14.77 -13.54 -19.64
C VAL A 263 14.04 -12.35 -20.26
N CYS A 264 14.15 -12.12 -21.57
CA CYS A 264 13.45 -11.04 -22.26
C CYS A 264 11.91 -11.18 -22.18
N LEU A 265 11.38 -12.41 -22.29
CA LEU A 265 9.94 -12.66 -22.11
C LEU A 265 9.48 -12.29 -20.70
N CYS A 266 10.19 -12.74 -19.68
CA CYS A 266 9.89 -12.40 -18.28
C CYS A 266 9.97 -10.88 -18.04
N THR A 267 10.96 -10.20 -18.63
CA THR A 267 11.11 -8.74 -18.55
C THR A 267 9.93 -8.02 -19.20
N GLY A 268 9.44 -8.48 -20.36
CA GLY A 268 8.27 -7.90 -21.02
C GLY A 268 6.99 -8.05 -20.17
N VAL A 269 6.73 -9.25 -19.63
CA VAL A 269 5.57 -9.49 -18.74
C VAL A 269 5.62 -8.60 -17.49
N MET A 270 6.81 -8.48 -16.88
CA MET A 270 7.01 -7.62 -15.71
C MET A 270 6.84 -6.13 -16.05
N GLY A 271 7.29 -5.71 -17.23
CA GLY A 271 7.07 -4.37 -17.78
C GLY A 271 5.59 -4.01 -17.87
N VAL A 272 4.78 -4.87 -18.48
CA VAL A 272 3.32 -4.70 -18.58
C VAL A 272 2.65 -4.65 -17.20
N CYS A 273 3.09 -5.48 -16.25
CA CYS A 273 2.56 -5.43 -14.89
C CYS A 273 2.92 -4.10 -14.18
N CYS A 274 4.13 -3.61 -14.37
CA CYS A 274 4.59 -2.34 -13.80
C CYS A 274 3.89 -1.13 -14.43
N THR A 275 3.63 -1.13 -15.75
CA THR A 275 2.89 -0.05 -16.41
C THR A 275 1.43 0.00 -15.94
N ALA A 276 0.76 -1.14 -15.79
CA ALA A 276 -0.59 -1.21 -15.23
C ALA A 276 -0.65 -0.64 -13.79
N LEU A 277 0.34 -0.98 -12.97
CA LEU A 277 0.47 -0.45 -11.62
C LEU A 277 0.72 1.08 -11.60
N LEU A 278 1.58 1.57 -12.49
CA LEU A 278 1.86 3.01 -12.65
C LEU A 278 0.58 3.79 -12.99
N VAL A 279 -0.22 3.29 -13.96
CA VAL A 279 -1.50 3.92 -14.34
C VAL A 279 -2.43 4.04 -13.13
N ALA A 280 -2.57 2.99 -12.32
CA ALA A 280 -3.39 3.03 -11.11
C ALA A 280 -2.86 4.00 -10.03
N VAL A 281 -1.54 4.19 -9.95
CA VAL A 281 -0.94 5.18 -9.04
C VAL A 281 -1.18 6.60 -9.54
N VAL A 282 -0.95 6.86 -10.83
CA VAL A 282 -1.12 8.18 -11.44
C VAL A 282 -2.58 8.62 -11.37
N ALA A 283 -3.54 7.74 -11.69
CA ALA A 283 -4.96 8.03 -11.59
C ALA A 283 -5.36 8.53 -10.18
N ARG A 284 -4.94 7.80 -9.13
CA ARG A 284 -5.22 8.19 -7.73
C ARG A 284 -4.54 9.48 -7.29
N LYS A 285 -3.40 9.85 -7.90
CA LYS A 285 -2.68 11.09 -7.57
C LYS A 285 -3.22 12.31 -8.32
N LEU A 286 -3.94 12.10 -9.42
CA LEU A 286 -4.62 13.16 -10.17
C LEU A 286 -6.02 13.47 -9.62
N GLU A 287 -6.58 12.58 -8.79
CA GLU A 287 -7.85 12.85 -8.11
C GLU A 287 -7.70 13.98 -7.08
N PHE A 288 -8.58 14.99 -7.17
CA PHE A 288 -8.66 16.06 -6.18
C PHE A 288 -8.99 15.52 -4.79
N ASN A 289 -8.29 16.04 -3.78
CA ASN A 289 -8.71 15.83 -2.40
C ASN A 289 -10.10 16.47 -2.15
N LYS A 290 -10.83 16.00 -1.14
CA LYS A 290 -12.14 16.54 -0.75
C LYS A 290 -12.09 18.06 -0.50
N ALA A 291 -11.02 18.54 0.14
CA ALA A 291 -10.83 19.97 0.40
C ALA A 291 -10.53 20.76 -0.89
N GLU A 292 -9.63 20.27 -1.74
CA GLU A 292 -9.31 20.89 -3.03
C GLU A 292 -10.54 20.94 -3.95
N LYS A 293 -11.32 19.87 -3.98
CA LYS A 293 -12.58 19.80 -4.73
C LYS A 293 -13.60 20.82 -4.23
N HIS A 294 -13.67 21.06 -2.92
CA HIS A 294 -14.51 22.11 -2.34
C HIS A 294 -14.07 23.51 -2.79
N VAL A 295 -12.76 23.80 -2.75
CA VAL A 295 -12.20 25.07 -3.23
C VAL A 295 -12.43 25.24 -4.73
N HIS A 296 -12.22 24.20 -5.53
CA HIS A 296 -12.48 24.20 -6.97
C HIS A 296 -13.95 24.51 -7.27
N ASN A 297 -14.87 23.83 -6.59
CA ASN A 297 -16.30 24.07 -6.80
C ASN A 297 -16.72 25.50 -6.42
N PHE A 298 -16.17 26.04 -5.33
CA PHE A 298 -16.41 27.42 -4.92
C PHE A 298 -15.88 28.43 -5.96
N MET A 299 -14.67 28.21 -6.47
CA MET A 299 -14.09 29.03 -7.54
C MET A 299 -14.96 29.01 -8.80
N MET A 300 -15.45 27.82 -9.19
CA MET A 300 -16.35 27.67 -10.34
C MET A 300 -17.72 28.34 -10.12
N ASP A 301 -18.23 28.35 -8.89
CA ASP A 301 -19.51 29.01 -8.56
C ASP A 301 -19.42 30.53 -8.75
N ILE A 302 -18.34 31.15 -8.26
CA ILE A 302 -18.04 32.57 -8.46
C ILE A 302 -17.90 32.89 -9.95
N HIS A 303 -17.16 32.05 -10.68
CA HIS A 303 -16.93 32.26 -12.11
C HIS A 303 -18.25 32.22 -12.90
N TYR A 304 -19.08 31.20 -12.70
CA TYR A 304 -20.37 31.11 -13.38
C TYR A 304 -21.36 32.19 -12.93
N ALA A 305 -21.32 32.63 -11.68
CA ALA A 305 -22.14 33.76 -11.24
C ALA A 305 -21.76 35.05 -11.99
N LYS A 306 -20.47 35.28 -12.27
CA LYS A 306 -20.01 36.41 -13.09
C LYS A 306 -20.45 36.28 -14.55
N GLU A 307 -20.23 35.11 -15.17
CA GLU A 307 -20.65 34.86 -16.55
C GLU A 307 -22.18 34.99 -16.73
N MET A 308 -22.95 34.57 -15.73
CA MET A 308 -24.40 34.71 -15.73
C MET A 308 -24.81 36.19 -15.76
N LYS A 309 -24.20 37.02 -14.92
CA LYS A 309 -24.47 38.47 -14.88
C LYS A 309 -24.10 39.14 -16.20
N GLU A 310 -22.95 38.77 -16.77
CA GLU A 310 -22.49 39.33 -18.04
C GLU A 310 -23.38 38.91 -19.22
N SER A 311 -23.75 37.62 -19.29
CA SER A 311 -24.65 37.11 -20.31
C SER A 311 -26.05 37.72 -20.22
N ALA A 312 -26.55 37.92 -19.00
CA ALA A 312 -27.83 38.62 -18.77
C ALA A 312 -27.76 40.08 -19.23
N ALA A 313 -26.66 40.79 -18.96
CA ALA A 313 -26.47 42.16 -19.42
C ALA A 313 -26.46 42.24 -20.95
N ARG A 314 -25.72 41.36 -21.65
CA ARG A 314 -25.70 41.30 -23.12
C ARG A 314 -27.09 41.00 -23.70
N LEU A 315 -27.83 40.09 -23.07
CA LEU A 315 -29.19 39.75 -23.48
C LEU A 315 -30.14 40.95 -23.39
N LEU A 316 -30.08 41.69 -22.27
CA LEU A 316 -30.89 42.91 -22.09
C LEU A 316 -30.48 44.03 -23.06
N GLN A 317 -29.18 44.20 -23.30
CA GLN A 317 -28.66 45.19 -24.26
C GLN A 317 -29.16 44.91 -25.69
N GLU A 318 -29.05 43.66 -26.17
CA GLU A 318 -29.50 43.29 -27.51
C GLU A 318 -31.03 43.33 -27.63
N ALA A 319 -31.77 42.98 -26.57
CA ALA A 319 -33.22 43.09 -26.53
C ALA A 319 -33.68 44.55 -26.66
N TRP A 320 -33.04 45.46 -25.94
CA TRP A 320 -33.34 46.90 -26.02
C TRP A 320 -32.98 47.48 -27.38
N MET A 321 -31.79 47.18 -27.92
CA MET A 321 -31.36 47.64 -29.24
C MET A 321 -32.28 47.12 -30.36
N TYR A 322 -32.73 45.87 -30.27
CA TYR A 322 -33.72 45.32 -31.18
C TYR A 322 -35.04 46.11 -31.13
N TYR A 323 -35.60 46.36 -29.94
CA TYR A 323 -36.81 47.15 -29.77
C TYR A 323 -36.66 48.58 -30.33
N LYS A 324 -35.55 49.25 -30.00
CA LYS A 324 -35.23 50.61 -30.46
C LYS A 324 -35.16 50.72 -31.99
N HIS A 325 -34.44 49.82 -32.67
CA HIS A 325 -34.32 49.85 -34.13
C HIS A 325 -35.60 49.41 -34.85
N THR A 326 -36.40 48.54 -34.22
CA THR A 326 -37.74 48.19 -34.71
C THR A 326 -38.65 49.42 -34.68
N ARG A 327 -38.64 50.20 -33.58
CA ARG A 327 -39.41 51.45 -33.47
C ARG A 327 -38.94 52.53 -34.45
N ARG A 328 -37.64 52.59 -34.77
CA ARG A 328 -37.07 53.50 -35.79
C ARG A 328 -37.30 53.05 -37.24
N LYS A 329 -37.93 51.89 -37.48
CA LYS A 329 -38.16 51.28 -38.81
C LYS A 329 -36.88 50.91 -39.59
N ASP A 330 -35.73 50.75 -38.90
CA ASP A 330 -34.46 50.34 -39.49
C ASP A 330 -34.37 48.81 -39.68
N SER A 331 -34.97 48.28 -40.75
CA SER A 331 -35.11 46.83 -40.99
C SER A 331 -33.78 46.04 -41.06
N ARG A 332 -32.70 46.66 -41.55
CA ARG A 332 -31.36 46.01 -41.61
C ARG A 332 -30.71 45.91 -40.22
N ALA A 333 -30.80 46.96 -39.41
CA ALA A 333 -30.24 46.98 -38.06
C ALA A 333 -31.04 46.07 -37.11
N ALA A 334 -32.37 46.09 -37.21
CA ALA A 334 -33.25 45.21 -36.44
C ALA A 334 -32.91 43.72 -36.65
N ARG A 335 -32.74 43.27 -37.91
CA ARG A 335 -32.34 41.88 -38.22
C ARG A 335 -30.95 41.49 -37.70
N ARG A 336 -30.02 42.45 -37.57
CA ARG A 336 -28.70 42.20 -36.96
C ARG A 336 -28.83 42.00 -35.44
N HIS A 337 -29.53 42.90 -34.76
CA HIS A 337 -29.75 42.79 -33.31
C HIS A 337 -30.63 41.59 -32.94
N GLN A 338 -31.60 41.19 -33.77
CA GLN A 338 -32.38 39.98 -33.58
C GLN A 338 -31.52 38.71 -33.60
N ARG A 339 -30.57 38.60 -34.54
CA ARG A 339 -29.62 37.47 -34.58
C ARG A 339 -28.72 37.45 -33.35
N LYS A 340 -28.22 38.60 -32.92
CA LYS A 340 -27.40 38.73 -31.70
C LYS A 340 -28.20 38.41 -30.44
N LEU A 341 -29.46 38.82 -30.37
CA LEU A 341 -30.36 38.51 -29.27
C LEU A 341 -30.60 37.00 -29.16
N LEU A 342 -30.89 36.31 -30.26
CA LEU A 342 -31.05 34.85 -30.27
C LEU A 342 -29.75 34.17 -29.81
N ALA A 343 -28.59 34.62 -30.29
CA ALA A 343 -27.30 34.11 -29.83
C ALA A 343 -27.09 34.35 -28.32
N ALA A 344 -27.45 35.52 -27.80
CA ALA A 344 -27.37 35.85 -26.37
C ALA A 344 -28.33 35.00 -25.52
N ILE A 345 -29.54 34.70 -26.00
CA ILE A 345 -30.50 33.80 -25.34
C ILE A 345 -29.91 32.39 -25.24
N HIS A 346 -29.34 31.87 -26.33
CA HIS A 346 -28.69 30.56 -26.32
C HIS A 346 -27.50 30.52 -25.36
N ALA A 347 -26.63 31.54 -25.40
CA ALA A 347 -25.49 31.64 -24.49
C ALA A 347 -25.93 31.70 -23.01
N PHE A 348 -26.91 32.55 -22.67
CA PHE A 348 -27.45 32.66 -21.32
C PHE A 348 -28.04 31.34 -20.83
N ARG A 349 -28.83 30.64 -21.67
CA ARG A 349 -29.38 29.32 -21.32
C ARG A 349 -28.27 28.29 -21.04
N GLN A 350 -27.21 28.27 -21.83
CA GLN A 350 -26.08 27.36 -21.63
C GLN A 350 -25.34 27.66 -20.31
N VAL A 351 -25.03 28.93 -20.03
CA VAL A 351 -24.39 29.33 -18.75
C VAL A 351 -25.28 28.96 -17.57
N ARG A 352 -26.59 29.20 -17.66
CA ARG A 352 -27.54 28.84 -16.60
C ARG A 352 -27.60 27.34 -16.32
N LEU A 353 -27.58 26.52 -17.37
CA LEU A 353 -27.55 25.06 -17.23
C LEU A 353 -26.24 24.58 -16.58
N LYS A 354 -25.09 25.15 -16.97
CA LYS A 354 -23.79 24.83 -16.36
C LYS A 354 -23.75 25.19 -14.87
N HIS A 355 -24.19 26.39 -14.52
CA HIS A 355 -24.26 26.84 -13.12
C HIS A 355 -25.17 25.94 -12.28
N ARG A 356 -26.33 25.54 -12.81
CA ARG A 356 -27.24 24.61 -12.13
C ARG A 356 -26.59 23.25 -11.87
N LYS A 357 -25.94 22.66 -12.87
CA LYS A 357 -25.25 21.35 -12.73
C LYS A 357 -24.16 21.40 -11.65
N LEU A 358 -23.39 22.49 -11.60
CA LEU A 358 -22.38 22.68 -10.56
C LEU A 358 -23.02 22.72 -9.16
N ARG A 359 -24.12 23.47 -9.01
CA ARG A 359 -24.83 23.57 -7.72
C ARG A 359 -25.40 22.23 -7.27
N GLU A 360 -25.92 21.42 -8.21
CA GLU A 360 -26.39 20.06 -7.94
C GLU A 360 -25.23 19.17 -7.44
N GLN A 361 -24.05 19.25 -8.06
CA GLN A 361 -22.85 18.53 -7.59
C GLN A 361 -22.41 18.98 -6.19
N VAL A 362 -22.43 20.30 -5.91
CA VAL A 362 -22.08 20.83 -4.58
C VAL A 362 -23.06 20.34 -3.52
N ASN A 363 -24.36 20.35 -3.80
CA ASN A 363 -25.36 19.83 -2.88
C ASN A 363 -25.10 18.35 -2.56
N SER A 364 -24.89 17.51 -3.59
CA SER A 364 -24.59 16.08 -3.41
C SER A 364 -23.37 15.79 -2.53
N MET A 365 -22.36 16.67 -2.55
CA MET A 365 -21.14 16.52 -1.76
C MET A 365 -21.34 16.85 -0.27
N VAL A 366 -22.32 17.70 0.05
CA VAL A 366 -22.57 18.22 1.40
C VAL A 366 -23.73 17.48 2.10
N ASP A 367 -24.45 16.62 1.38
CA ASP A 367 -25.63 15.90 1.89
C ASP A 367 -25.35 15.09 3.16
N ILE A 368 -24.20 14.41 3.28
CA ILE A 368 -23.85 13.65 4.50
C ILE A 368 -23.70 14.59 5.71
N SER A 369 -23.02 15.72 5.54
CA SER A 369 -22.83 16.70 6.61
C SER A 369 -24.15 17.38 7.01
N LYS A 370 -25.01 17.72 6.03
CA LYS A 370 -26.35 18.25 6.29
C LYS A 370 -27.25 17.23 6.99
N MET A 371 -27.16 15.95 6.59
CA MET A 371 -27.90 14.87 7.25
C MET A 371 -27.49 14.72 8.71
N HIS A 372 -26.19 14.81 9.03
CA HIS A 372 -25.74 14.76 10.42
C HIS A 372 -26.23 15.98 11.23
N MET A 373 -26.18 17.19 10.65
CA MET A 373 -26.69 18.40 11.31
C MET A 373 -28.19 18.32 11.57
N THR A 374 -28.98 17.92 10.57
CA THR A 374 -30.43 17.74 10.72
C THR A 374 -30.77 16.65 11.74
N LEU A 375 -29.99 15.57 11.81
CA LEU A 375 -30.16 14.53 12.83
C LEU A 375 -29.89 15.08 14.24
N CYS A 376 -28.83 15.87 14.43
CA CYS A 376 -28.54 16.52 15.71
C CYS A 376 -29.67 17.49 16.11
N ASP A 377 -30.18 18.27 15.18
CA ASP A 377 -31.30 19.19 15.42
C ASP A 377 -32.58 18.42 15.81
N LEU A 378 -32.87 17.32 15.13
CA LEU A 378 -33.99 16.44 15.46
C LEU A 378 -33.82 15.80 16.84
N GLN A 379 -32.62 15.36 17.20
CA GLN A 379 -32.32 14.80 18.52
C GLN A 379 -32.51 15.84 19.64
N LEU A 380 -32.08 17.08 19.42
CA LEU A 380 -32.33 18.19 20.35
C LEU A 380 -33.83 18.52 20.46
N GLY A 381 -34.55 18.50 19.34
CA GLY A 381 -36.01 18.66 19.31
C GLY A 381 -36.75 17.56 20.07
N LEU A 382 -36.37 16.29 19.86
CA LEU A 382 -36.92 15.15 20.58
C LEU A 382 -36.64 15.24 22.09
N SER A 383 -35.41 15.60 22.46
CA SER A 383 -35.03 15.76 23.88
C SER A 383 -35.83 16.87 24.57
N SER A 384 -36.03 18.01 23.90
CA SER A 384 -36.82 19.10 24.46
C SER A 384 -38.31 18.74 24.58
N SER A 385 -38.87 18.05 23.59
CA SER A 385 -40.23 17.52 23.63
C SER A 385 -40.41 16.50 24.77
N HIS A 386 -39.46 15.57 24.94
CA HIS A 386 -39.48 14.60 26.03
C HIS A 386 -39.50 15.28 27.41
N ARG A 387 -38.63 16.28 27.63
CA ARG A 387 -38.63 17.06 28.89
C ARG A 387 -39.93 17.81 29.13
N ALA A 388 -40.56 18.34 28.07
CA ALA A 388 -41.84 19.01 28.18
C ALA A 388 -42.96 18.03 28.55
N LEU A 389 -42.92 16.81 27.99
CA LEU A 389 -43.86 15.74 28.32
C LEU A 389 -43.68 15.27 29.77
N GLU A 390 -42.45 15.09 30.22
CA GLU A 390 -42.10 14.72 31.59
C GLU A 390 -42.63 15.73 32.60
N LYS A 391 -42.40 17.04 32.37
CA LYS A 391 -43.00 18.11 33.19
C LYS A 391 -44.53 18.07 33.24
N ARG A 392 -45.19 17.71 32.13
CA ARG A 392 -46.66 17.57 32.10
C ARG A 392 -47.13 16.35 32.87
N MET A 393 -46.38 15.26 32.80
CA MET A 393 -46.66 14.04 33.55
C MET A 393 -46.47 14.28 35.06
N ASP A 394 -45.41 14.97 35.48
CA ASP A 394 -45.20 15.36 36.88
C ASP A 394 -46.31 16.27 37.39
N ALA A 395 -46.75 17.24 36.57
CA ALA A 395 -47.88 18.10 36.91
C ALA A 395 -49.21 17.32 37.03
N LEU A 396 -49.41 16.28 36.21
CA LEU A 396 -50.56 15.39 36.30
C LEU A 396 -50.48 14.48 37.53
N ALA A 397 -49.31 13.92 37.83
CA ALA A 397 -49.05 13.12 39.02
C ALA A 397 -49.33 13.93 40.29
N GLY A 398 -48.80 15.15 40.39
CA GLY A 398 -49.09 16.04 41.52
C GLY A 398 -50.58 16.38 41.66
N LYS A 399 -51.30 16.59 40.57
CA LYS A 399 -52.77 16.77 40.62
C LYS A 399 -53.50 15.52 41.10
N LEU A 400 -53.05 14.33 40.69
CA LEU A 400 -53.59 13.06 41.16
C LEU A 400 -53.34 12.84 42.65
N ASP A 401 -52.15 13.20 43.15
CA ASP A 401 -51.81 13.13 44.56
C ASP A 401 -52.72 14.07 45.38
N THR A 402 -52.92 15.32 44.92
CA THR A 402 -53.85 16.25 45.58
C THR A 402 -55.29 15.75 45.58
N LEU A 403 -55.75 15.11 44.50
CA LEU A 403 -57.09 14.52 44.44
C LEU A 403 -57.22 13.33 45.40
N THR A 404 -56.17 12.51 45.52
CA THR A 404 -56.11 11.37 46.43
C THR A 404 -56.14 11.84 47.89
N GLU A 405 -55.44 12.94 48.21
CA GLU A 405 -55.44 13.59 49.53
C GLU A 405 -56.80 14.23 49.86
N LEU A 406 -57.45 14.88 48.89
CA LEU A 406 -58.80 15.41 49.07
C LEU A 406 -59.85 14.30 49.25
N LEU A 407 -59.71 13.18 48.55
CA LEU A 407 -60.56 11.99 48.74
C LEU A 407 -60.31 11.35 50.11
N SER A 408 -59.06 11.22 50.56
CA SER A 408 -58.76 10.63 51.88
C SER A 408 -59.22 11.52 53.03
N THR A 409 -59.18 12.85 52.87
CA THR A 409 -59.76 13.79 53.84
C THR A 409 -61.29 13.80 53.83
N ALA A 410 -61.92 13.64 52.66
CA ALA A 410 -63.38 13.49 52.54
C ALA A 410 -63.91 12.14 53.05
N LEU A 411 -63.09 11.07 52.97
CA LEU A 411 -63.38 9.74 53.52
C LEU A 411 -62.82 9.50 54.93
N GLY A 412 -62.27 10.53 55.60
CA GLY A 412 -61.83 10.46 56.99
C GLY A 412 -62.99 10.13 57.95
N PRO A 413 -62.73 9.40 59.06
CA PRO A 413 -63.76 8.70 59.82
C PRO A 413 -64.77 9.66 60.45
N GLN A 414 -66.05 9.42 60.15
CA GLN A 414 -67.20 10.06 60.76
C GLN A 414 -67.20 9.73 62.28
N GLN A 415 -66.73 10.66 63.12
CA GLN A 415 -66.91 10.55 64.57
C GLN A 415 -68.41 10.66 64.90
N LEU A 416 -68.96 9.55 65.40
CA LEU A 416 -70.32 9.47 65.95
C LEU A 416 -70.48 10.42 67.17
N PRO A 417 -71.63 11.10 67.33
CA PRO A 417 -71.94 11.80 68.58
C PRO A 417 -72.31 10.77 69.67
N GLU A 418 -71.71 10.89 70.86
CA GLU A 418 -72.15 10.13 72.05
C GLU A 418 -73.54 10.59 72.52
N PRO A 419 -74.44 9.67 72.90
CA PRO A 419 -75.74 10.01 73.46
C PRO A 419 -75.65 10.23 74.98
N SER A 420 -76.44 11.19 75.45
CA SER A 420 -76.81 11.43 76.85
C SER A 420 -77.41 10.20 77.54
N SER A 421 -77.00 9.91 78.79
CA SER A 421 -77.84 9.21 79.76
C SER A 421 -77.78 9.87 81.14
N GLU A 422 -78.94 10.36 81.59
CA GLU A 422 -79.25 10.74 82.96
C GLU A 422 -79.46 9.50 83.87
N ALA A 423 -79.37 9.76 85.18
CA ALA A 423 -80.04 9.08 86.30
C ALA A 423 -79.65 7.63 86.67
N THR A 424 -78.85 7.47 87.73
CA THR A 424 -79.30 7.30 89.13
C THR A 424 -78.14 7.33 90.10
#